data_AF-A0A961ISA1-F1
#
_entry.id   AF-A0A961ISA1-F1
#
_cell.length_a   1.000
_cell.length_b   1.000
_cell.length_c   1.000
_cell.angle_alpha   90.00
_cell.angle_beta   90.00
_cell.angle_gamma   90.00
#
_symmetry.space_group_name_H-M   'P 1'
#
loop_
_entity.id
_entity.type
_entity.pdbx_description
1 polymer ?
#
loop_
_entity_poly.entity_id
_entity_poly.type
_entity_poly.pdbx_seq_one_letter_code
_entity_poly.pdbx_strand_id
1 'polypeptide(L)'
;LEIEVQRRQDRLPEIKQTIKMLETDVKSIKRIKDKTEDQVERLTAVKTQLYNLEREKDRANVLIDYAPAVPKGQLFVELYGVDVFHPSSGEVLSDSADGIACWFIDTNYNEESFFVRHAYFLGANDPYSSLKTTLKAEIDAEAWESLHSAVSRAFDRPETGRIAVKVINHLGDEVMKVFSLP
;
A
#
# COMPACT_ATOMS: atom_id res chain seq x y z
N LEU A 1 5.72 -8.77 -15.45
CA LEU A 1 4.64 -9.16 -14.52
C LEU A 1 4.74 -10.64 -14.15
N GLU A 2 4.62 -11.56 -15.11
CA GLU A 2 4.69 -13.02 -14.88
C GLU A 2 5.94 -13.47 -14.09
N ILE A 3 7.13 -12.99 -14.46
CA ILE A 3 8.38 -13.29 -13.74
C ILE A 3 8.31 -12.83 -12.27
N GLU A 4 7.72 -11.66 -12.01
CA GLU A 4 7.60 -11.12 -10.65
C GLU A 4 6.56 -11.92 -9.84
N VAL A 5 5.45 -12.31 -10.45
CA VAL A 5 4.43 -13.18 -9.83
C VAL A 5 5.05 -14.50 -9.41
N GLN A 6 5.76 -15.18 -10.32
CA GLN A 6 6.44 -16.44 -10.02
C GLN A 6 7.46 -16.27 -8.89
N ARG A 7 8.28 -15.22 -8.94
CA ARG A 7 9.24 -14.91 -7.88
C ARG A 7 8.58 -14.77 -6.51
N ARG A 8 7.43 -14.09 -6.43
CA ARG A 8 6.69 -13.93 -5.17
C ARG A 8 6.03 -15.23 -4.72
N GLN A 9 5.50 -16.03 -5.65
CA GLN A 9 4.94 -17.36 -5.36
C GLN A 9 5.99 -18.29 -4.76
N ASP A 10 7.20 -18.31 -5.32
CA ASP A 10 8.29 -19.16 -4.84
C ASP A 10 8.79 -18.75 -3.45
N ARG A 11 8.78 -17.43 -3.15
CA ARG A 11 9.24 -16.89 -1.86
C ARG A 11 8.20 -17.00 -0.73
N LEU A 12 6.91 -17.04 -1.06
CA LEU A 12 5.82 -17.05 -0.06
C LEU A 12 5.91 -18.18 0.98
N PRO A 13 6.25 -19.45 0.62
CA PRO A 13 6.41 -20.53 1.59
C PRO A 13 7.48 -20.23 2.66
N GLU A 14 8.62 -19.70 2.24
CA GLU A 14 9.73 -19.34 3.15
C GLU A 14 9.33 -18.21 4.10
N ILE A 15 8.63 -17.19 3.58
CA ILE A 15 8.09 -16.10 4.40
C ILE A 15 7.10 -16.64 5.44
N LYS A 16 6.14 -17.48 5.02
CA LYS A 16 5.13 -18.08 5.92
C LYS A 16 5.78 -18.94 7.00
N GLN A 17 6.81 -19.71 6.66
CA GLN A 17 7.56 -20.50 7.63
C GLN A 17 8.29 -19.62 8.64
N THR A 18 8.94 -18.55 8.17
CA THR A 18 9.67 -17.60 9.02
C THR A 18 8.73 -16.87 9.98
N ILE A 19 7.58 -16.41 9.50
CA ILE A 19 6.52 -15.80 10.33
C ILE A 19 6.13 -16.74 11.46
N LYS A 20 5.83 -18.01 11.17
CA LYS A 20 5.44 -19.00 12.18
C LYS A 20 6.52 -19.22 13.26
N MET A 21 7.80 -19.20 12.87
CA MET A 21 8.91 -19.28 13.82
C MET A 21 8.97 -18.03 14.71
N LEU A 22 8.90 -16.84 14.12
CA LEU A 22 8.95 -15.57 14.88
C LEU A 22 7.75 -15.41 15.81
N GLU A 23 6.54 -15.82 15.41
CA GLU A 23 5.37 -15.83 16.28
C GLU A 23 5.59 -16.71 17.53
N THR A 24 6.27 -17.84 17.36
CA THR A 24 6.61 -18.75 18.45
C THR A 24 7.61 -18.11 19.39
N ASP A 25 8.63 -17.43 18.85
CA ASP A 25 9.61 -16.64 19.61
C ASP A 25 8.95 -15.48 20.38
N VAL A 26 8.04 -14.73 19.75
CA VAL A 26 7.28 -13.66 20.42
C VAL A 26 6.47 -14.23 21.59
N LYS A 27 5.79 -15.36 21.39
CA LYS A 27 5.00 -16.02 22.44
C LYS A 27 5.88 -16.50 23.59
N SER A 28 7.05 -17.08 23.30
CA SER A 28 7.97 -17.58 24.33
C SER A 28 8.55 -16.43 25.18
N ILE A 29 9.05 -15.37 24.53
CA ILE A 29 9.62 -14.21 25.22
C ILE A 29 8.55 -13.49 26.04
N LYS A 30 7.33 -13.30 25.49
CA LYS A 30 6.23 -12.63 26.21
C LYS A 30 5.90 -13.30 27.55
N ARG A 31 6.03 -14.62 27.68
CA ARG A 31 5.72 -15.40 28.89
C ARG A 31 6.70 -15.22 30.05
N ILE A 32 7.89 -14.66 29.79
CA ILE A 32 8.88 -14.37 30.84
C ILE A 32 8.34 -13.22 31.72
N LYS A 33 8.22 -13.40 33.04
CA LYS A 33 7.71 -12.36 33.96
C LYS A 33 8.66 -11.17 34.06
N ASP A 34 9.87 -11.42 34.54
CA ASP A 34 10.89 -10.39 34.77
C ASP A 34 11.89 -10.41 33.62
N LYS A 35 11.55 -9.69 32.54
CA LYS A 35 12.38 -9.64 31.34
C LYS A 35 13.65 -8.83 31.59
N THR A 36 14.79 -9.34 31.14
CA THR A 36 16.02 -8.53 31.05
C THR A 36 15.88 -7.49 29.94
N GLU A 37 16.75 -6.48 29.95
CA GLU A 37 16.80 -5.45 28.90
C GLU A 37 17.04 -6.09 27.51
N ASP A 38 18.00 -7.01 27.40
CA ASP A 38 18.25 -7.80 26.18
C ASP A 38 17.00 -8.56 25.68
N GLN A 39 16.17 -9.08 26.59
CA GLN A 39 14.94 -9.79 26.22
C GLN A 39 13.86 -8.83 25.71
N VAL A 40 13.80 -7.61 26.25
CA VAL A 40 12.92 -6.55 25.75
C VAL A 40 13.38 -6.09 24.37
N GLU A 41 14.67 -5.86 24.18
CA GLU A 41 15.24 -5.47 22.90
C GLU A 41 15.00 -6.54 21.83
N ARG A 42 15.30 -7.81 22.14
CA ARG A 42 15.02 -8.95 21.26
C ARG A 42 13.53 -9.03 20.91
N LEU A 43 12.64 -8.85 21.88
CA LEU A 43 11.19 -8.88 21.62
C LEU A 43 10.78 -7.78 20.63
N THR A 44 11.33 -6.57 20.77
CA THR A 44 11.08 -5.46 19.86
C THR A 44 11.60 -5.78 18.46
N ALA A 45 12.84 -6.24 18.33
CA ALA A 45 13.42 -6.62 17.04
C ALA A 45 12.60 -7.71 16.31
N VAL A 46 12.22 -8.77 17.04
CA VAL A 46 11.42 -9.88 16.48
C VAL A 46 10.04 -9.40 16.05
N LYS A 47 9.38 -8.53 16.82
CA LYS A 47 8.08 -7.95 16.44
C LYS A 47 8.19 -7.10 15.18
N THR A 48 9.22 -6.27 15.07
CA THR A 48 9.46 -5.46 13.87
C THR A 48 9.70 -6.34 12.65
N GLN A 49 10.49 -7.40 12.79
CA GLN A 49 10.72 -8.35 11.70
C GLN A 49 9.44 -9.08 11.31
N LEU A 50 8.64 -9.52 12.28
CA LEU A 50 7.34 -10.16 12.04
C LEU A 50 6.40 -9.24 11.26
N TYR A 51 6.25 -7.99 11.69
CA TYR A 51 5.44 -6.98 11.01
C TYR A 51 5.87 -6.78 9.55
N ASN A 52 7.17 -6.68 9.28
CA ASN A 52 7.69 -6.51 7.92
C ASN A 52 7.41 -7.73 7.03
N LEU A 53 7.58 -8.94 7.56
CA LEU A 53 7.31 -10.17 6.82
C LEU A 53 5.82 -10.39 6.57
N GLU A 54 4.96 -10.04 7.52
CA GLU A 54 3.50 -10.08 7.32
C GLU A 54 3.09 -9.15 6.18
N ARG A 55 3.60 -7.91 6.16
CA ARG A 55 3.35 -6.98 5.05
C ARG A 55 3.90 -7.49 3.73
N GLU A 56 5.09 -8.09 3.72
CA GLU A 56 5.65 -8.67 2.51
C GLU A 56 4.79 -9.81 1.97
N LYS A 57 4.32 -10.70 2.84
CA LYS A 57 3.40 -11.78 2.52
C LYS A 57 2.09 -11.23 1.95
N ASP A 58 1.52 -10.20 2.55
CA ASP A 58 0.26 -9.60 2.08
C ASP A 58 0.41 -8.95 0.72
N ARG A 59 1.46 -8.14 0.49
CA ARG A 59 1.80 -7.57 -0.83
C ARG A 59 2.04 -8.64 -1.88
N ALA A 60 2.66 -9.77 -1.50
CA ALA A 60 2.85 -10.88 -2.41
C ALA A 60 1.51 -11.48 -2.85
N ASN A 61 0.61 -11.75 -1.90
CA ASN A 61 -0.73 -12.26 -2.23
C ASN A 61 -1.51 -11.27 -3.12
N VAL A 62 -1.51 -9.97 -2.78
CA VAL A 62 -2.17 -8.94 -3.60
C VAL A 62 -1.70 -8.99 -5.06
N LEU A 63 -0.39 -9.03 -5.29
CA LEU A 63 0.14 -9.15 -6.64
C LEU A 63 -0.30 -10.43 -7.33
N ILE A 64 -0.22 -11.57 -6.63
CA ILE A 64 -0.53 -12.89 -7.18
C ILE A 64 -2.01 -12.99 -7.57
N ASP A 65 -2.89 -12.44 -6.77
CA ASP A 65 -4.33 -12.47 -6.98
C ASP A 65 -4.75 -11.49 -8.08
N TYR A 66 -4.10 -10.32 -8.15
CA TYR A 66 -4.46 -9.26 -9.09
C TYR A 66 -3.85 -9.45 -10.49
N ALA A 67 -2.59 -9.92 -10.57
CA ALA A 67 -1.86 -10.00 -11.83
C ALA A 67 -2.55 -10.79 -12.96
N PRO A 68 -3.27 -11.89 -12.71
CA PRO A 68 -4.01 -12.62 -13.76
C PRO A 68 -5.09 -11.79 -14.45
N ALA A 69 -5.65 -10.77 -13.78
CA ALA A 69 -6.67 -9.89 -14.33
C ALA A 69 -6.08 -8.73 -15.17
N VAL A 70 -4.75 -8.55 -15.16
CA VAL A 70 -4.08 -7.46 -15.87
C VAL A 70 -3.86 -7.84 -17.34
N PRO A 71 -4.40 -7.07 -18.30
CA PRO A 71 -4.16 -7.32 -19.72
C PRO A 71 -2.68 -7.24 -20.08
N LYS A 72 -2.27 -8.07 -21.05
CA LYS A 72 -0.87 -8.12 -21.48
C LYS A 72 -0.41 -6.75 -22.01
N GLY A 73 0.70 -6.27 -21.47
CA GLY A 73 1.30 -4.98 -21.86
C GLY A 73 0.79 -3.77 -21.09
N GLN A 74 -0.23 -3.95 -20.24
CA GLN A 74 -0.70 -2.89 -19.34
C GLN A 74 0.07 -2.88 -18.03
N LEU A 75 -0.01 -1.72 -17.37
CA LEU A 75 0.61 -1.41 -16.11
C LEU A 75 -0.46 -1.16 -15.05
N PHE A 76 -0.08 -1.30 -13.79
CA PHE A 76 -0.89 -0.88 -12.66
C PHE A 76 0.03 -0.42 -11.53
N VAL A 77 -0.53 0.29 -10.56
CA VAL A 77 0.18 0.78 -9.38
C VAL A 77 -0.43 0.14 -8.14
N GLU A 78 0.41 -0.34 -7.23
CA GLU A 78 0.02 -0.72 -5.88
C GLU A 78 0.61 0.29 -4.89
N LEU A 79 -0.25 0.86 -4.07
CA LEU A 79 0.12 1.82 -3.04
C LEU A 79 0.40 1.10 -1.72
N TYR A 80 1.63 1.22 -1.23
CA TYR A 80 2.04 0.55 0.00
C TYR A 80 1.82 1.35 1.29
N GLY A 81 1.58 2.65 1.19
CA GLY A 81 1.51 3.58 2.31
C GLY A 81 2.19 4.91 2.00
N VAL A 82 2.34 5.75 3.01
CA VAL A 82 3.02 7.04 2.94
C VAL A 82 3.85 7.27 4.20
N ASP A 83 5.06 7.82 4.04
CA ASP A 83 5.89 8.23 5.16
C ASP A 83 5.61 9.69 5.49
N VAL A 84 5.27 10.00 6.74
CA VAL A 84 4.96 11.35 7.21
C VAL A 84 6.06 11.82 8.15
N PHE A 85 6.64 12.99 7.85
CA PHE A 85 7.65 13.63 8.70
C PHE A 85 6.98 14.55 9.72
N HIS A 86 7.23 14.32 11.01
CA HIS A 86 6.77 15.19 12.09
C HIS A 86 7.85 16.20 12.46
N PRO A 87 7.71 17.49 12.10
CA PRO A 87 8.78 18.48 12.30
C PRO A 87 9.04 18.80 13.78
N SER A 88 8.07 18.58 14.66
CA SER A 88 8.21 18.82 16.10
C SER A 88 9.08 17.77 16.80
N SER A 89 9.05 16.51 16.35
CA SER A 89 9.88 15.42 16.88
C SER A 89 11.10 15.11 16.01
N GLY A 90 11.10 15.51 14.74
CA GLY A 90 12.12 15.14 13.76
C GLY A 90 12.00 13.69 13.28
N GLU A 91 10.91 13.00 13.60
CA GLU A 91 10.71 11.60 13.28
C GLU A 91 9.94 11.44 11.96
N VAL A 92 10.28 10.38 11.21
CA VAL A 92 9.51 9.91 10.05
C VAL A 92 8.69 8.72 10.52
N LEU A 93 7.37 8.85 10.48
CA LEU A 93 6.44 7.75 10.75
C LEU A 93 5.97 7.16 9.42
N SER A 94 6.25 5.89 9.21
CA SER A 94 5.68 5.13 8.10
C SER A 94 4.24 4.80 8.42
N ASP A 95 3.30 5.46 7.74
CA ASP A 95 1.90 5.10 7.82
C ASP A 95 1.56 4.01 6.79
N SER A 96 0.62 3.16 7.17
CA SER A 96 0.04 2.19 6.26
C SER A 96 -0.88 2.87 5.25
N ALA A 97 -1.47 2.09 4.35
CA ALA A 97 -2.46 2.61 3.41
C ALA A 97 -3.70 3.18 4.13
N ASP A 98 -3.92 2.82 5.40
CA ASP A 98 -5.08 3.25 6.21
C ASP A 98 -5.05 4.74 6.59
N GLY A 99 -3.87 5.37 6.61
CA GLY A 99 -3.71 6.82 6.86
C GLY A 99 -3.98 7.70 5.65
N ILE A 100 -4.29 7.09 4.50
CA ILE A 100 -4.44 7.77 3.22
C ILE A 100 -5.92 8.08 3.00
N ALA A 101 -6.25 9.36 2.87
CA ALA A 101 -7.61 9.76 2.53
C ALA A 101 -7.90 9.41 1.06
N CYS A 102 -6.99 9.82 0.17
CA CYS A 102 -7.11 9.57 -1.26
C CYS A 102 -5.75 9.52 -1.96
N TRP A 103 -5.73 8.89 -3.12
CA TRP A 103 -4.57 8.91 -4.00
C TRP A 103 -5.00 8.94 -5.47
N PHE A 104 -4.14 9.53 -6.28
CA PHE A 104 -4.39 9.82 -7.69
C PHE A 104 -3.23 9.37 -8.55
N ILE A 105 -3.54 9.00 -9.79
CA ILE A 105 -2.54 8.67 -10.79
C ILE A 105 -2.74 9.54 -12.00
N ASP A 106 -1.68 10.22 -12.40
CA ASP A 106 -1.49 10.69 -13.75
C ASP A 106 -0.76 9.58 -14.53
N THR A 107 -1.50 8.86 -15.36
CA THR A 107 -0.99 7.71 -16.13
C THR A 107 -0.18 8.11 -17.36
N ASN A 108 -0.05 9.41 -17.69
CA ASN A 108 0.72 9.93 -18.83
C ASN A 108 1.29 11.32 -18.50
N TYR A 109 2.08 11.38 -17.43
CA TYR A 109 2.56 12.62 -16.87
C TYR A 109 3.61 13.27 -17.77
N ASN A 110 3.43 14.54 -18.09
CA ASN A 110 4.28 15.30 -19.02
C ASN A 110 5.26 16.25 -18.33
N GLU A 111 5.36 16.21 -16.99
CA GLU A 111 6.19 17.11 -16.15
C GLU A 111 5.71 18.55 -16.03
N GLU A 112 4.65 18.96 -16.74
CA GLU A 112 4.13 20.33 -16.68
C GLU A 112 2.96 20.47 -15.70
N SER A 113 2.03 19.52 -15.73
CA SER A 113 0.81 19.58 -14.95
C SER A 113 0.34 18.18 -14.58
N PHE A 114 -0.21 18.04 -13.37
CA PHE A 114 -0.76 16.78 -12.90
C PHE A 114 -2.23 16.67 -13.29
N PHE A 115 -2.57 15.68 -14.12
CA PHE A 115 -3.95 15.38 -14.47
C PHE A 115 -4.40 14.12 -13.74
N VAL A 116 -5.45 14.26 -12.92
CA VAL A 116 -6.08 13.10 -12.27
C VAL A 116 -6.75 12.25 -13.36
N ARG A 117 -6.11 11.13 -13.71
CA ARG A 117 -6.66 10.14 -14.65
C ARG A 117 -7.31 8.99 -13.89
N HIS A 118 -6.67 8.52 -12.83
CA HIS A 118 -7.28 7.60 -11.85
C HIS A 118 -7.37 8.24 -10.47
N ALA A 119 -8.40 7.89 -9.72
CA ALA A 119 -8.64 8.34 -8.36
C ALA A 119 -9.11 7.19 -7.48
N TYR A 120 -8.60 7.14 -6.26
CA TYR A 120 -8.88 6.09 -5.28
C TYR A 120 -8.93 6.67 -3.87
N PHE A 121 -9.67 6.00 -2.99
CA PHE A 121 -10.05 6.53 -1.70
C PHE A 121 -9.97 5.43 -0.63
N LEU A 122 -9.01 5.54 0.28
CA LEU A 122 -8.72 4.50 1.27
C LEU A 122 -9.22 4.85 2.69
N GLY A 123 -9.69 6.08 2.88
CA GLY A 123 -9.96 6.64 4.19
C GLY A 123 -11.00 5.89 5.04
N ALA A 124 -10.76 5.85 6.35
CA ALA A 124 -11.73 5.38 7.34
C ALA A 124 -12.96 6.32 7.45
N ASN A 125 -14.14 5.75 7.73
CA ASN A 125 -15.42 6.43 8.02
C ASN A 125 -16.28 6.94 6.85
N ASP A 126 -16.30 6.27 5.69
CA ASP A 126 -17.14 6.67 4.54
C ASP A 126 -17.04 8.19 4.25
N PRO A 127 -15.83 8.69 3.95
CA PRO A 127 -15.59 10.13 3.72
C PRO A 127 -16.46 10.74 2.62
N TYR A 128 -17.14 9.90 1.85
CA TYR A 128 -18.01 10.25 0.74
C TYR A 128 -19.50 10.06 1.01
N SER A 129 -19.94 9.79 2.24
CA SER A 129 -21.37 9.90 2.60
C SER A 129 -21.96 11.25 2.14
N SER A 130 -21.19 12.34 2.30
CA SER A 130 -21.54 13.67 1.81
C SER A 130 -21.46 13.82 0.29
N LEU A 131 -20.50 13.17 -0.39
CA LEU A 131 -20.38 13.22 -1.86
C LEU A 131 -21.45 12.36 -2.55
N LYS A 132 -21.74 11.16 -2.04
CA LYS A 132 -22.86 10.29 -2.46
C LYS A 132 -24.19 11.06 -2.36
N THR A 133 -24.38 11.78 -1.26
CA THR A 133 -25.56 12.63 -1.05
C THR A 133 -25.58 13.83 -2.01
N THR A 134 -24.43 14.44 -2.29
CA THR A 134 -24.29 15.62 -3.18
C THR A 134 -24.46 15.27 -4.65
N LEU A 135 -23.93 14.12 -5.09
CA LEU A 135 -24.03 13.64 -6.46
C LEU A 135 -25.45 13.18 -6.83
N LYS A 136 -26.36 13.04 -5.84
CA LYS A 136 -27.82 12.83 -6.01
C LYS A 136 -28.21 11.73 -7.02
N ALA A 137 -27.32 10.80 -7.35
CA ALA A 137 -27.52 9.90 -8.47
C ALA A 137 -26.97 8.51 -8.16
N GLU A 138 -27.64 7.53 -8.76
CA GLU A 138 -27.33 6.11 -8.88
C GLU A 138 -25.84 5.86 -9.17
N ILE A 139 -25.02 5.80 -8.14
CA ILE A 139 -23.65 5.35 -8.33
C ILE A 139 -23.63 3.87 -7.97
N ASP A 140 -23.35 3.08 -8.99
CA ASP A 140 -23.16 1.65 -8.91
C ASP A 140 -22.24 1.29 -7.74
N ALA A 141 -22.74 0.41 -6.86
CA ALA A 141 -22.00 -0.05 -5.70
C ALA A 141 -20.67 -0.71 -6.10
N GLU A 142 -20.64 -1.39 -7.24
CA GLU A 142 -19.43 -2.02 -7.77
C GLU A 142 -18.41 -0.95 -8.23
N ALA A 143 -18.90 0.11 -8.88
CA ALA A 143 -18.06 1.23 -9.25
C ALA A 143 -17.44 1.91 -8.01
N TRP A 144 -18.19 2.01 -6.91
CA TRP A 144 -17.67 2.53 -5.65
C TRP A 144 -16.63 1.63 -4.99
N GLU A 145 -16.90 0.33 -4.89
CA GLU A 145 -15.94 -0.63 -4.31
C GLU A 145 -14.62 -0.59 -5.06
N SER A 146 -14.66 -0.45 -6.39
CA SER A 146 -13.45 -0.34 -7.20
C SER A 146 -12.64 0.95 -6.99
N LEU A 147 -13.23 1.99 -6.38
CA LEU A 147 -12.54 3.21 -5.97
C LEU A 147 -11.91 3.08 -4.58
N HIS A 148 -12.37 2.13 -3.77
CA HIS A 148 -11.79 1.81 -2.46
C HIS A 148 -10.69 0.75 -2.60
N SER A 149 -9.61 1.11 -3.29
CA SER A 149 -8.52 0.17 -3.59
C SER A 149 -7.15 0.81 -3.43
N ALA A 150 -6.21 0.03 -2.89
CA ALA A 150 -4.78 0.37 -2.89
C ALA A 150 -4.09 -0.08 -4.19
N VAL A 151 -4.80 -0.83 -5.05
CA VAL A 151 -4.33 -1.27 -6.35
C VAL A 151 -5.11 -0.56 -7.44
N SER A 152 -4.41 0.07 -8.38
CA SER A 152 -5.05 0.74 -9.49
C SER A 152 -5.61 -0.26 -10.49
N ARG A 153 -6.66 0.16 -11.20
CA ARG A 153 -7.04 -0.44 -12.47
C ARG A 153 -5.84 -0.44 -13.42
N ALA A 154 -5.77 -1.44 -14.29
CA ALA A 154 -4.74 -1.52 -15.32
C ALA A 154 -4.91 -0.37 -16.33
N PHE A 155 -3.80 0.11 -16.86
CA PHE A 155 -3.75 1.18 -17.86
C PHE A 155 -2.62 0.95 -18.87
N ASP A 156 -2.75 1.55 -20.05
CA ASP A 156 -1.75 1.44 -21.10
C ASP A 156 -0.45 2.14 -20.71
N ARG A 157 0.66 1.66 -21.27
CA ARG A 157 1.96 2.28 -21.05
C ARG A 157 1.96 3.72 -21.61
N PRO A 158 2.33 4.74 -20.83
CA PRO A 158 2.32 6.12 -21.30
C PRO A 158 3.29 6.38 -22.43
N GLU A 159 2.85 7.22 -23.35
CA GLU A 159 3.69 7.78 -24.43
C GLU A 159 4.82 8.65 -23.86
N THR A 160 4.59 9.35 -22.74
CA THR A 160 5.63 10.14 -22.07
C THR A 160 6.68 9.28 -21.36
N GLY A 161 6.43 7.98 -21.21
CA GLY A 161 7.28 7.07 -20.44
C GLY A 161 7.26 7.32 -18.93
N ARG A 162 6.33 8.17 -18.44
CA ARG A 162 6.24 8.55 -17.02
C ARG A 162 4.82 8.47 -16.50
N ILE A 163 4.72 8.10 -15.22
CA ILE A 163 3.51 8.28 -14.43
C ILE A 163 3.83 9.14 -13.21
N ALA A 164 2.82 9.83 -12.69
CA ALA A 164 2.91 10.49 -11.39
C ALA A 164 1.83 9.93 -10.46
N VAL A 165 2.21 9.67 -9.23
CA VAL A 165 1.30 9.22 -8.17
C VAL A 165 1.28 10.29 -7.10
N LYS A 166 0.09 10.81 -6.79
CA LYS A 166 -0.13 11.78 -5.73
C LYS A 166 -0.92 11.11 -4.61
N VAL A 167 -0.54 11.34 -3.36
CA VAL A 167 -1.17 10.79 -2.17
C VAL A 167 -1.52 11.96 -1.24
N ILE A 168 -2.71 11.91 -0.65
CA ILE A 168 -3.19 12.90 0.32
C ILE A 168 -3.62 12.17 1.59
N ASN A 169 -3.07 12.56 2.73
CA ASN A 169 -3.47 12.01 4.03
C ASN A 169 -4.73 12.69 4.58
N HIS A 170 -5.24 12.23 5.72
CA HIS A 170 -6.42 12.82 6.37
C HIS A 170 -6.24 14.25 6.88
N LEU A 171 -5.01 14.72 7.03
CA LEU A 171 -4.68 16.08 7.45
C LEU A 171 -4.63 17.06 6.27
N GLY A 172 -4.70 16.54 5.03
CA GLY A 172 -4.55 17.33 3.81
C GLY A 172 -3.10 17.51 3.36
N ASP A 173 -2.14 16.81 3.98
CA ASP A 173 -0.76 16.80 3.49
C ASP A 173 -0.70 16.02 2.18
N GLU A 174 -0.07 16.63 1.17
CA GLU A 174 0.10 16.04 -0.15
C GLU A 174 1.56 15.66 -0.41
N VAL A 175 1.77 14.46 -0.97
CA VAL A 175 3.05 14.06 -1.54
C VAL A 175 2.84 13.52 -2.95
N MET A 176 3.80 13.76 -3.82
CA MET A 176 3.79 13.23 -5.18
C MET A 176 5.11 12.56 -5.50
N LYS A 177 5.03 11.43 -6.22
CA LYS A 177 6.19 10.71 -6.74
C LYS A 177 6.01 10.45 -8.24
N VAL A 178 7.03 10.80 -9.01
CA VAL A 178 7.11 10.51 -10.45
C VAL A 178 7.91 9.22 -10.65
N PHE A 179 7.41 8.35 -11.52
CA PHE A 179 8.07 7.11 -11.92
C PHE A 179 8.38 7.16 -13.41
N SER A 180 9.65 6.94 -13.74
CA SER A 180 10.08 6.66 -15.12
C SER A 180 9.96 5.18 -15.38
N LEU A 181 9.28 4.81 -16.47
CA LEU A 181 9.03 3.42 -16.81
C LEU A 181 10.15 2.87 -17.71
N PRO A 182 10.65 1.65 -17.43
CA PRO A 182 11.74 1.03 -18.17
C PRO A 182 11.34 0.61 -19.57
#